data_AF-A0A5J4NF60-F1
#
_entry.id   AF-A0A5J4NF60-F1
#
_cell.length_a   1.000
_cell.length_b   1.000
_cell.length_c   1.000
_cell.angle_alpha   90.00
_cell.angle_beta   90.00
_cell.angle_gamma   90.00
#
_symmetry.space_group_name_H-M   'P 1'
#
loop_
_entity.id
_entity.type
_entity.pdbx_description
1 polymer ?
#
loop_
_entity_poly.entity_id
_entity_poly.type
_entity_poly.pdbx_seq_one_letter_code
_entity_poly.pdbx_strand_id
1 'polypeptide(L)'
;FNTCREARSVIEQIALSLAAAESALQFEHRDLHWHNILVRPTRQWKLRYRVGGVSYAVFTEGIQVTIIDFTVSRLCHVAVFNFLMHDFILVANFASQLPFFRFLFTEGNIVYVDMADSPEIFECEGDYQFDIYRIMRDLNGNDWRPFNPVTNLYWLHYLMGKLLNETSYPRRDPDSQPVESELRALYDMVLTSNYKSAVELVSSSFYFDTCRIG
;
A
#
# COMPACT_ATOMS: atom_id res chain seq x y z
N PHE A 1 -2.14 14.61 -10.93
CA PHE A 1 -0.80 15.01 -10.46
C PHE A 1 -0.26 16.09 -11.36
N ASN A 2 0.44 17.06 -10.79
CA ASN A 2 0.99 18.19 -11.52
C ASN A 2 2.44 17.96 -11.96
N THR A 3 3.14 17.01 -11.32
CA THR A 3 4.56 16.72 -11.56
C THR A 3 4.89 15.22 -11.38
N CYS A 4 6.00 14.75 -11.95
CA CYS A 4 6.53 13.40 -11.70
C CYS A 4 7.00 13.22 -10.24
N ARG A 5 7.37 14.31 -9.55
CA ARG A 5 7.75 14.27 -8.12
C ARG A 5 6.55 13.94 -7.24
N GLU A 6 5.38 14.53 -7.51
CA GLU A 6 4.13 14.14 -6.85
C GLU A 6 3.83 12.66 -7.09
N ALA A 7 3.98 12.17 -8.32
CA ALA A 7 3.76 10.75 -8.64
C ALA A 7 4.70 9.82 -7.85
N ARG A 8 5.99 10.15 -7.78
CA ARG A 8 6.96 9.45 -6.93
C ARG A 8 6.52 9.44 -5.46
N SER A 9 6.15 10.61 -4.92
CA SER A 9 5.68 10.73 -3.54
C SER A 9 4.45 9.86 -3.28
N VAL A 10 3.51 9.77 -4.23
CA VAL A 10 2.35 8.88 -4.10
C VAL A 10 2.78 7.41 -3.97
N ILE A 11 3.63 6.93 -4.86
CA ILE A 11 4.09 5.52 -4.84
C ILE A 11 4.85 5.22 -3.55
N GLU A 12 5.75 6.11 -3.14
CA GLU A 12 6.51 5.95 -1.89
C GLU A 12 5.59 5.92 -0.67
N GLN A 13 4.61 6.83 -0.58
CA GLN A 13 3.63 6.86 0.51
C GLN A 13 2.77 5.59 0.55
N ILE A 14 2.33 5.07 -0.60
CA ILE A 14 1.52 3.84 -0.67
C ILE A 14 2.35 2.62 -0.26
N ALA A 15 3.52 2.44 -0.86
CA ALA A 15 4.39 1.29 -0.58
C ALA A 15 4.81 1.24 0.89
N LEU A 16 5.19 2.39 1.47
CA LEU A 16 5.56 2.46 2.89
C LEU A 16 4.37 2.29 3.83
N SER A 17 3.17 2.75 3.44
CA SER A 17 1.95 2.51 4.23
C SER A 17 1.59 1.02 4.26
N LEU A 18 1.65 0.34 3.11
CA LEU A 18 1.44 -1.10 3.01
C LEU A 18 2.48 -1.88 3.81
N ALA A 19 3.77 -1.55 3.66
CA ALA A 19 4.85 -2.20 4.40
C ALA A 19 4.71 -2.01 5.93
N ALA A 20 4.34 -0.81 6.38
CA ALA A 20 4.12 -0.55 7.80
C ALA A 20 2.91 -1.34 8.33
N ALA A 21 1.82 -1.41 7.58
CA ALA A 21 0.62 -2.16 7.95
C ALA A 21 0.87 -3.68 7.94
N GLU A 22 1.57 -4.20 6.95
CA GLU A 22 2.05 -5.59 6.91
C GLU A 22 2.88 -5.92 8.16
N SER A 23 3.86 -5.07 8.47
CA SER A 23 4.75 -5.28 9.62
C SER A 23 4.03 -5.23 10.96
N ALA A 24 2.99 -4.39 11.11
CA ALA A 24 2.30 -4.20 12.37
C ALA A 24 1.11 -5.15 12.57
N LEU A 25 0.41 -5.49 11.48
CA LEU A 25 -0.92 -6.12 11.53
C LEU A 25 -1.05 -7.32 10.58
N GLN A 26 0.03 -7.74 9.91
CA GLN A 26 -0.06 -8.71 8.81
C GLN A 26 -1.18 -8.33 7.82
N PHE A 27 -1.21 -7.05 7.44
CA PHE A 27 -2.29 -6.47 6.67
C PHE A 27 -2.24 -6.85 5.18
N GLU A 28 -3.40 -7.15 4.60
CA GLU A 28 -3.64 -7.17 3.16
C GLU A 28 -4.83 -6.27 2.84
N HIS A 29 -4.71 -5.39 1.84
CA HIS A 29 -5.82 -4.51 1.48
C HIS A 29 -6.93 -5.25 0.72
N ARG A 30 -6.53 -6.09 -0.24
CA ARG A 30 -7.36 -6.93 -1.12
C ARG A 30 -8.30 -6.21 -2.10
N ASP A 31 -8.53 -4.92 -1.94
CA ASP A 31 -9.21 -4.12 -2.97
C ASP A 31 -8.60 -2.72 -3.06
N LEU A 32 -7.34 -2.62 -3.47
CA LEU A 32 -6.61 -1.35 -3.51
C LEU A 32 -6.58 -0.77 -4.93
N HIS A 33 -7.75 -0.66 -5.54
CA HIS A 33 -7.90 0.04 -6.81
C HIS A 33 -7.79 1.56 -6.64
N TRP A 34 -7.67 2.31 -7.74
CA TRP A 34 -7.37 3.74 -7.69
C TRP A 34 -8.46 4.60 -7.03
N HIS A 35 -9.73 4.17 -6.98
CA HIS A 35 -10.78 4.87 -6.22
C HIS A 35 -10.58 4.76 -4.69
N ASN A 36 -9.76 3.80 -4.23
CA ASN A 36 -9.44 3.60 -2.80
C ASN A 36 -8.16 4.32 -2.39
N ILE A 37 -7.66 5.20 -3.26
CA ILE A 37 -6.54 6.09 -3.01
C ILE A 37 -7.03 7.54 -3.04
N LEU A 38 -7.03 8.18 -1.88
CA LEU A 38 -7.31 9.60 -1.78
C LEU A 38 -6.00 10.40 -1.73
N VAL A 39 -5.88 11.39 -2.62
CA VAL A 39 -4.76 12.32 -2.62
C VAL A 39 -5.28 13.71 -2.27
N ARG A 40 -4.72 14.32 -1.22
CA ARG A 40 -5.15 15.64 -0.73
C ARG A 40 -3.95 16.56 -0.52
N PRO A 41 -4.10 17.89 -0.70
CA PRO A 41 -3.05 18.83 -0.35
C PRO A 41 -2.68 18.75 1.14
N THR A 42 -1.40 18.90 1.46
CA THR A 42 -0.90 18.94 2.84
C THR A 42 0.14 20.03 3.02
N ARG A 43 0.22 20.58 4.24
CA ARG A 43 1.29 21.50 4.65
C ARG A 43 2.49 20.77 5.27
N GLN A 44 2.33 19.49 5.61
CA GLN A 44 3.46 18.68 6.07
C GLN A 44 4.37 18.44 4.88
N TRP A 45 5.63 18.84 4.96
CA TRP A 45 6.60 18.66 3.87
C TRP A 45 7.22 17.26 3.86
N LYS A 46 7.04 16.49 4.95
CA LYS A 46 7.63 15.16 5.14
C LYS A 46 6.74 14.29 6.02
N LEU A 47 6.58 13.03 5.65
CA LEU A 47 5.93 11.98 6.43
C LEU A 47 6.97 10.98 6.92
N ARG A 48 6.71 10.36 8.09
CA ARG A 48 7.58 9.34 8.68
C ARG A 48 6.83 8.02 8.81
N TYR A 49 7.53 6.93 8.54
CA TYR A 49 7.03 5.56 8.58
C TYR A 49 7.97 4.71 9.40
N ARG A 50 7.44 3.61 9.96
CA ARG A 50 8.22 2.59 10.64
C ARG A 50 7.85 1.22 10.08
N VAL A 51 8.84 0.51 9.56
CA VAL A 51 8.68 -0.79 8.90
C VAL A 51 9.72 -1.74 9.51
N GLY A 52 9.28 -2.83 10.16
CA GLY A 52 10.19 -3.80 10.76
C GLY A 52 11.18 -3.18 11.77
N GLY A 53 10.78 -2.11 12.47
CA GLY A 53 11.63 -1.37 13.39
C GLY A 53 12.55 -0.32 12.75
N VAL A 54 12.70 -0.33 11.41
CA VAL A 54 13.48 0.65 10.64
C VAL A 54 12.63 1.88 10.35
N SER A 55 13.22 3.07 10.48
CA SER A 55 12.53 4.34 10.20
C SER A 55 12.73 4.76 8.75
N TYR A 56 11.66 5.28 8.16
CA TYR A 56 11.65 5.81 6.79
C TYR A 56 10.98 7.17 6.76
N ALA A 57 11.27 7.94 5.72
CA ALA A 57 10.66 9.23 5.49
C ALA A 57 10.47 9.53 4.01
N VAL A 58 9.35 10.18 3.70
CA VAL A 58 8.98 10.58 2.34
C VAL A 58 8.70 12.06 2.32
N PHE A 59 9.26 12.78 1.34
CA PHE A 59 8.86 14.14 1.06
C PHE A 59 7.48 14.13 0.41
N THR A 60 6.57 14.95 0.91
CA THR A 60 5.16 14.90 0.48
C THR A 60 4.92 15.56 -0.87
N GLU A 61 5.84 16.41 -1.34
CA GLU A 61 5.62 17.25 -2.52
C GLU A 61 4.30 18.06 -2.43
N GLY A 62 3.88 18.38 -1.21
CA GLY A 62 2.62 19.10 -0.93
C GLY A 62 1.36 18.23 -0.99
N ILE A 63 1.48 16.90 -1.14
CA ILE A 63 0.36 15.96 -1.17
C ILE A 63 0.46 14.87 -0.10
N GLN A 64 -0.68 14.45 0.42
CA GLN A 64 -0.81 13.33 1.34
C GLN A 64 -1.75 12.29 0.75
N VAL A 65 -1.26 11.04 0.72
CA VAL A 65 -2.03 9.89 0.31
C VAL A 65 -2.76 9.29 1.52
N THR A 66 -4.00 8.86 1.31
CA THR A 66 -4.78 8.09 2.28
C THR A 66 -5.37 6.88 1.56
N ILE A 67 -5.02 5.70 2.05
CA ILE A 67 -5.64 4.43 1.65
C ILE A 67 -6.97 4.31 2.41
N ILE A 68 -8.05 3.97 1.70
CA ILE A 68 -9.41 3.86 2.25
C ILE A 68 -10.06 2.54 1.80
N ASP A 69 -11.28 2.30 2.32
CA ASP A 69 -12.12 1.15 1.99
C ASP A 69 -11.46 -0.21 2.31
N PHE A 70 -11.50 -0.53 3.60
CA PHE A 70 -10.96 -1.78 4.13
C PHE A 70 -11.99 -2.91 4.15
N THR A 71 -13.07 -2.79 3.36
CA THR A 71 -14.23 -3.69 3.44
C THR A 71 -13.86 -5.15 3.25
N VAL A 72 -12.94 -5.44 2.33
CA VAL A 72 -12.47 -6.82 2.05
C VAL A 72 -11.05 -7.10 2.56
N SER A 73 -10.49 -6.20 3.36
CA SER A 73 -9.12 -6.34 3.88
C SER A 73 -8.99 -7.49 4.87
N ARG A 74 -7.75 -7.94 5.06
CA ARG A 74 -7.39 -8.91 6.09
C ARG A 74 -6.33 -8.33 7.01
N LEU A 75 -6.49 -8.54 8.31
CA LEU A 75 -5.50 -8.17 9.31
C LEU A 75 -5.53 -9.15 10.49
N CYS A 76 -4.39 -9.29 11.15
CA CYS A 76 -4.24 -10.02 12.39
C CYS A 76 -3.85 -9.05 13.49
N HIS A 77 -4.70 -8.92 14.51
CA HIS A 77 -4.38 -8.07 15.65
C HIS A 77 -3.43 -8.82 16.59
N VAL A 78 -2.13 -8.54 16.49
CA VAL A 78 -1.16 -8.95 17.52
C VAL A 78 -1.36 -8.00 18.70
N ALA A 79 -1.54 -8.52 19.92
CA ALA A 79 -1.60 -7.70 21.12
C ALA A 79 -0.26 -6.97 21.27
N VAL A 80 -0.20 -5.72 20.80
CA VAL A 80 0.97 -4.88 21.02
C VAL A 80 0.85 -4.26 22.42
N PHE A 81 1.04 -5.08 23.46
CA PHE A 81 1.40 -4.54 24.77
C PHE A 81 2.81 -3.91 24.60
N ASN A 82 2.88 -2.59 24.76
CA ASN A 82 4.07 -1.70 24.73
C ASN A 82 4.58 -1.09 23.40
N PHE A 83 3.73 -0.64 22.49
CA PHE A 83 4.19 0.29 21.41
C PHE A 83 3.34 1.54 21.20
N LEU A 84 2.52 1.89 22.18
CA LEU A 84 1.93 3.22 22.25
C LEU A 84 2.90 4.15 22.98
N MET A 85 3.66 4.94 22.22
CA MET A 85 3.98 6.35 22.54
C MET A 85 4.89 7.06 21.52
N HIS A 86 5.25 6.47 20.35
CA HIS A 86 6.07 7.19 19.37
C HIS A 86 5.66 7.12 17.88
N ASP A 87 4.80 6.19 17.44
CA ASP A 87 4.48 6.00 16.01
C ASP A 87 3.09 6.59 15.62
N PHE A 88 2.89 7.87 15.94
CA PHE A 88 1.58 8.54 16.04
C PHE A 88 0.83 8.88 14.72
N ILE A 89 1.23 8.39 13.53
CA ILE A 89 0.60 8.81 12.25
C ILE A 89 -0.15 7.69 11.53
N LEU A 90 0.35 6.45 11.54
CA LEU A 90 -0.34 5.32 10.91
C LEU A 90 -1.56 4.88 11.72
N VAL A 91 -1.39 4.66 13.02
CA VAL A 91 -2.47 4.18 13.90
C VAL A 91 -3.54 5.26 14.08
N ALA A 92 -3.18 6.54 14.14
CA ALA A 92 -4.16 7.61 14.34
C ALA A 92 -5.07 7.81 13.11
N ASN A 93 -4.54 7.74 11.88
CA ASN A 93 -5.35 7.83 10.67
C ASN A 93 -6.21 6.57 10.47
N PHE A 94 -5.65 5.38 10.73
CA PHE A 94 -6.37 4.10 10.62
C PHE A 94 -7.48 3.97 11.67
N ALA A 95 -7.23 4.40 12.91
CA ALA A 95 -8.21 4.33 14.00
C ALA A 95 -9.30 5.42 13.92
N SER A 96 -9.00 6.59 13.34
CA SER A 96 -9.97 7.70 13.23
C SER A 96 -11.07 7.50 12.19
N GLN A 97 -10.90 6.55 11.25
CA GLN A 97 -11.81 6.34 10.12
C GLN A 97 -12.69 5.11 10.23
N LEU A 98 -12.58 4.33 11.33
CA LEU A 98 -13.35 3.10 11.53
C LEU A 98 -14.41 3.30 12.63
N PRO A 99 -15.68 3.57 12.28
CA PRO A 99 -16.77 3.69 13.26
C PRO A 99 -17.15 2.35 13.94
N PHE A 100 -16.48 1.24 13.62
CA PHE A 100 -16.74 -0.10 14.17
C PHE A 100 -15.76 -0.57 15.25
N PHE A 101 -14.77 0.24 15.66
CA PHE A 101 -13.70 -0.20 16.57
C PHE A 101 -14.03 -0.06 18.07
N ARG A 102 -15.27 -0.35 18.46
CA ARG A 102 -15.65 -0.53 19.87
C ARG A 102 -16.24 -1.93 20.01
N PHE A 103 -15.60 -2.76 20.85
CA PHE A 103 -15.85 -4.20 21.08
C PHE A 103 -15.31 -5.07 19.93
N LEU A 104 -14.26 -5.90 20.07
CA LEU A 104 -13.88 -6.84 21.13
C LEU A 104 -12.34 -6.99 21.15
N PHE A 105 -11.72 -6.80 22.30
CA PHE A 105 -10.28 -6.99 22.50
C PHE A 105 -10.02 -8.38 23.10
N THR A 106 -9.49 -9.31 22.29
CA THR A 106 -8.79 -10.52 22.72
C THR A 106 -7.67 -10.86 21.73
N GLU A 107 -6.59 -11.49 22.23
CA GLU A 107 -5.37 -11.85 21.49
C GLU A 107 -5.66 -12.71 20.24
N GLY A 108 -4.99 -12.42 19.11
CA GLY A 108 -4.92 -13.35 17.97
C GLY A 108 -6.13 -13.41 17.04
N ASN A 109 -7.01 -12.41 17.06
CA ASN A 109 -8.16 -12.36 16.16
C ASN A 109 -7.73 -11.90 14.76
N ILE A 110 -7.83 -12.81 13.79
CA ILE A 110 -7.77 -12.49 12.37
C ILE A 110 -9.12 -11.93 11.98
N VAL A 111 -9.13 -10.70 11.47
CA VAL A 111 -10.30 -10.05 10.87
C VAL A 111 -10.12 -10.11 9.37
N TYR A 112 -11.09 -10.70 8.66
CA TYR A 112 -11.10 -10.78 7.21
C TYR A 112 -12.53 -10.95 6.71
N VAL A 113 -12.74 -10.63 5.43
CA VAL A 113 -13.94 -11.02 4.69
C VAL A 113 -13.57 -12.17 3.76
N ASP A 114 -14.45 -13.17 3.70
CA ASP A 114 -14.32 -14.26 2.76
C ASP A 114 -14.84 -13.82 1.39
N MET A 115 -13.94 -13.64 0.43
CA MET A 115 -14.33 -13.21 -0.92
C MET A 115 -14.89 -14.38 -1.74
N ALA A 116 -14.82 -15.62 -1.26
CA ALA A 116 -15.46 -16.77 -1.91
C ALA A 116 -17.00 -16.63 -1.96
N ASP A 117 -17.59 -15.83 -1.06
CA ASP A 117 -19.02 -15.55 -1.00
C ASP A 117 -19.51 -14.59 -2.09
N SER A 118 -18.60 -13.99 -2.86
CA SER A 118 -18.89 -13.01 -3.92
C SER A 118 -18.28 -13.45 -5.27
N PRO A 119 -18.73 -14.56 -5.87
CA PRO A 119 -18.11 -15.13 -7.06
C PRO A 119 -18.10 -14.20 -8.29
N GLU A 120 -19.06 -13.27 -8.35
CA GLU A 120 -19.25 -12.35 -9.48
C GLU A 120 -18.05 -11.40 -9.68
N ILE A 121 -17.31 -11.10 -8.60
CA ILE A 121 -16.13 -10.22 -8.68
C ILE A 121 -15.01 -10.84 -9.54
N PHE A 122 -14.95 -12.16 -9.64
CA PHE A 122 -13.91 -12.88 -10.39
C PHE A 122 -14.25 -13.05 -11.87
N GLU A 123 -15.50 -12.81 -12.25
CA GLU A 123 -16.01 -12.94 -13.64
C GLU A 123 -15.91 -11.64 -14.42
N CYS A 124 -15.61 -10.52 -13.75
CA CYS A 124 -15.47 -9.21 -14.38
C CYS A 124 -14.21 -9.12 -15.26
N GLU A 125 -14.25 -8.26 -16.28
CA GLU A 125 -13.18 -8.05 -17.26
C GLU A 125 -13.04 -6.57 -17.64
N GLY A 126 -11.98 -6.24 -18.39
CA GLY A 126 -11.78 -4.91 -19.00
C GLY A 126 -10.85 -3.96 -18.26
N ASP A 127 -10.36 -4.34 -17.08
CA ASP A 127 -9.37 -3.58 -16.31
C ASP A 127 -8.46 -4.55 -15.53
N TYR A 128 -7.18 -4.18 -15.37
CA TYR A 128 -6.18 -5.01 -14.68
C TYR A 128 -6.55 -5.30 -13.21
N GLN A 129 -7.42 -4.50 -12.58
CA GLN A 129 -7.95 -4.81 -11.24
C GLN A 129 -8.65 -6.17 -11.20
N PHE A 130 -9.33 -6.57 -12.28
CA PHE A 130 -10.08 -7.82 -12.31
C PHE A 130 -9.15 -9.03 -12.45
N ASP A 131 -8.01 -8.87 -13.12
CA ASP A 131 -6.96 -9.88 -13.13
C ASP A 131 -6.41 -10.09 -11.72
N ILE A 132 -6.26 -9.02 -10.93
CA ILE A 132 -5.75 -9.12 -9.55
C ILE A 132 -6.69 -9.92 -8.66
N TYR A 133 -8.01 -9.75 -8.78
CA TYR A 133 -8.95 -10.59 -8.01
C TYR A 133 -8.75 -12.08 -8.31
N ARG A 134 -8.60 -12.46 -9.59
CA ARG A 134 -8.32 -13.85 -9.98
C ARG A 134 -6.97 -14.33 -9.48
N ILE A 135 -5.94 -13.51 -9.62
CA ILE A 135 -4.58 -13.82 -9.13
C ILE A 135 -4.60 -14.06 -7.62
N MET A 136 -5.22 -13.18 -6.83
CA MET A 136 -5.32 -13.36 -5.37
C MET A 136 -6.08 -14.63 -5.01
N ARG A 137 -7.19 -14.91 -5.69
CA ARG A 137 -7.96 -16.15 -5.49
C ARG A 137 -7.09 -17.38 -5.72
N ASP A 138 -6.35 -17.41 -6.83
CA ASP A 138 -5.51 -18.53 -7.21
C ASP A 138 -4.32 -18.70 -6.25
N LEU A 139 -3.69 -17.58 -5.84
CA LEU A 139 -2.60 -17.56 -4.84
C LEU A 139 -3.04 -18.05 -3.46
N ASN A 140 -4.28 -17.75 -3.09
CA ASN A 140 -4.86 -18.15 -1.81
C ASN A 140 -5.51 -19.54 -1.86
N GLY A 141 -5.61 -20.18 -3.04
CA GLY A 141 -6.42 -21.39 -3.20
C GLY A 141 -7.88 -21.18 -2.81
N ASN A 142 -8.38 -19.95 -2.97
CA ASN A 142 -9.68 -19.47 -2.50
C ASN A 142 -9.90 -19.55 -0.97
N ASP A 143 -8.84 -19.72 -0.16
CA ASP A 143 -8.88 -19.56 1.30
C ASP A 143 -8.39 -18.17 1.68
N TRP A 144 -9.32 -17.30 2.07
CA TRP A 144 -9.05 -15.89 2.35
C TRP A 144 -8.59 -15.62 3.79
N ARG A 145 -8.47 -16.65 4.64
CA ARG A 145 -8.07 -16.48 6.03
C ARG A 145 -6.54 -16.32 6.23
N PRO A 146 -5.67 -17.10 5.57
CA PRO A 146 -4.22 -16.97 5.67
C PRO A 146 -3.72 -15.58 5.27
N PHE A 147 -2.53 -15.24 5.78
CA PHE A 147 -1.84 -14.02 5.38
C PHE A 147 -1.02 -14.29 4.12
N ASN A 148 -1.33 -13.57 3.04
CA ASN A 148 -0.59 -13.64 1.79
C ASN A 148 -0.17 -12.23 1.31
N PRO A 149 0.91 -11.65 1.87
CA PRO A 149 1.28 -10.26 1.61
C PRO A 149 1.64 -9.94 0.16
N VAL A 150 1.89 -10.95 -0.68
CA VAL A 150 2.16 -10.73 -2.10
C VAL A 150 0.97 -10.05 -2.79
N THR A 151 -0.25 -10.20 -2.26
CA THR A 151 -1.46 -9.54 -2.79
C THR A 151 -1.31 -8.02 -2.78
N ASN A 152 -0.66 -7.44 -1.76
CA ASN A 152 -0.36 -6.01 -1.72
C ASN A 152 0.61 -5.57 -2.82
N LEU A 153 1.55 -6.43 -3.23
CA LEU A 153 2.47 -6.13 -4.34
C LEU A 153 1.75 -6.08 -5.69
N TYR A 154 0.79 -6.97 -5.92
CA TYR A 154 -0.05 -6.92 -7.13
C TYR A 154 -0.86 -5.62 -7.19
N TRP A 155 -1.45 -5.20 -6.07
CA TRP A 155 -2.16 -3.93 -5.99
C TRP A 155 -1.25 -2.71 -6.16
N LEU A 156 -0.06 -2.73 -5.56
CA LEU A 156 0.93 -1.67 -5.78
C LEU A 156 1.33 -1.59 -7.26
N HIS A 157 1.59 -2.74 -7.89
CA HIS A 157 1.89 -2.83 -9.32
C HIS A 157 0.75 -2.27 -10.18
N TYR A 158 -0.51 -2.59 -9.86
CA TYR A 158 -1.67 -1.99 -10.50
C TYR A 158 -1.71 -0.47 -10.40
N LEU A 159 -1.56 0.08 -9.20
CA LEU A 159 -1.58 1.51 -8.97
C LEU A 159 -0.43 2.23 -9.67
N MET A 160 0.75 1.62 -9.69
CA MET A 160 1.89 2.11 -10.46
C MET A 160 1.58 2.13 -11.96
N GLY A 161 0.96 1.06 -12.50
CA GLY A 161 0.55 1.01 -13.90
C GLY A 161 -0.47 2.09 -14.25
N LYS A 162 -1.51 2.28 -13.43
CA LYS A 162 -2.48 3.37 -13.57
C LYS A 162 -1.80 4.73 -13.55
N LEU A 163 -0.91 4.96 -12.59
CA LEU A 163 -0.18 6.21 -12.47
C LEU A 163 0.73 6.46 -13.68
N LEU A 164 1.49 5.46 -14.14
CA LEU A 164 2.49 5.62 -15.20
C LEU A 164 1.91 5.66 -16.62
N ASN A 165 0.74 5.04 -16.84
CA ASN A 165 0.18 4.90 -18.18
C ASN A 165 -1.04 5.81 -18.42
N GLU A 166 -1.77 6.17 -17.37
CA GLU A 166 -3.03 6.93 -17.51
C GLU A 166 -2.90 8.37 -17.00
N THR A 167 -1.74 8.78 -16.47
CA THR A 167 -1.51 10.18 -16.09
C THR A 167 -0.57 10.89 -17.07
N SER A 168 -1.01 12.07 -17.51
CA SER A 168 -0.22 12.98 -18.31
C SER A 168 0.13 14.20 -17.47
N TYR A 169 1.42 14.50 -17.36
CA TYR A 169 1.90 15.62 -16.56
C TYR A 169 1.94 16.89 -17.42
N PRO A 170 1.21 17.97 -17.04
CA PRO A 170 1.13 19.19 -17.85
C PRO A 170 2.45 19.97 -17.91
N ARG A 171 3.40 19.72 -16.98
CA ARG A 171 4.70 20.39 -16.93
C ARG A 171 5.81 19.46 -17.43
N ARG A 172 6.54 19.91 -18.45
CA ARG A 172 7.84 19.33 -18.84
C ARG A 172 8.92 19.84 -17.89
N ASP A 173 9.05 19.20 -16.73
CA ASP A 173 10.15 19.43 -15.80
C ASP A 173 11.39 18.63 -16.30
N PRO A 174 12.60 19.21 -16.36
CA PRO A 174 13.84 18.48 -16.70
C PRO A 174 14.03 17.19 -15.90
N ASP A 175 13.58 17.16 -14.65
CA ASP A 175 13.69 15.99 -13.76
C ASP A 175 12.61 14.93 -14.01
N SER A 176 11.65 15.19 -14.91
CA SER A 176 10.56 14.25 -15.23
C SER A 176 11.08 12.93 -15.78
N GLN A 177 12.08 12.99 -16.67
CA GLN A 177 12.60 11.82 -17.38
C GLN A 177 13.37 10.85 -16.45
N PRO A 178 14.31 11.32 -15.60
CA PRO A 178 14.94 10.46 -14.60
C PRO A 178 13.93 9.84 -13.63
N VAL A 179 13.00 10.62 -13.08
CA VAL A 179 12.01 10.13 -12.13
C VAL A 179 11.06 9.11 -12.76
N GLU A 180 10.61 9.35 -13.99
CA GLU A 180 9.79 8.38 -14.71
C GLU A 180 10.56 7.09 -14.98
N SER A 181 11.84 7.18 -15.35
CA SER A 181 12.71 6.02 -15.58
C SER A 181 12.90 5.19 -14.30
N GLU A 182 13.12 5.85 -13.15
CA GLU A 182 13.21 5.19 -11.84
C GLU A 182 11.89 4.49 -11.47
N LEU A 183 10.74 5.14 -11.70
CA LEU A 183 9.43 4.55 -11.43
C LEU A 183 9.10 3.38 -12.35
N ARG A 184 9.48 3.45 -13.63
CA ARG A 184 9.32 2.32 -14.57
C ARG A 184 10.22 1.14 -14.19
N ALA A 185 11.47 1.40 -13.81
CA ALA A 185 12.35 0.35 -13.30
C ALA A 185 11.76 -0.30 -12.04
N LEU A 186 11.23 0.49 -11.10
CA LEU A 186 10.54 -0.05 -9.93
C LEU A 186 9.32 -0.89 -10.33
N TYR A 187 8.48 -0.39 -11.24
CA TYR A 187 7.30 -1.11 -11.75
C TYR A 187 7.67 -2.51 -12.27
N ASP A 188 8.69 -2.58 -13.13
CA ASP A 188 9.17 -3.86 -13.68
C ASP A 188 9.70 -4.78 -12.57
N MET A 189 10.39 -4.23 -11.57
CA MET A 189 11.00 -5.02 -10.48
C MET A 189 9.98 -5.57 -9.47
N VAL A 190 8.87 -4.87 -9.20
CA VAL A 190 7.91 -5.21 -8.12
C VAL A 190 7.44 -6.66 -8.20
N LEU A 191 7.14 -7.17 -9.41
CA LEU A 191 6.68 -8.55 -9.60
C LEU A 191 7.75 -9.49 -10.19
N THR A 192 8.83 -8.97 -10.80
CA THR A 192 9.87 -9.83 -11.41
C THR A 192 11.00 -10.22 -10.46
N SER A 193 11.25 -9.42 -9.41
CA SER A 193 12.36 -9.64 -8.47
C SER A 193 12.00 -10.58 -7.31
N ASN A 194 10.90 -11.34 -7.43
CA ASN A 194 10.48 -12.37 -6.48
C ASN A 194 10.23 -11.89 -5.03
N TYR A 195 9.99 -10.58 -4.83
CA TYR A 195 9.55 -10.05 -3.54
C TYR A 195 8.26 -10.72 -3.09
N LYS A 196 8.15 -11.01 -1.78
CA LYS A 196 7.01 -11.70 -1.18
C LYS A 196 6.06 -10.78 -0.43
N SER A 197 6.46 -9.53 -0.19
CA SER A 197 5.69 -8.56 0.60
C SER A 197 6.12 -7.12 0.31
N ALA A 198 5.29 -6.13 0.65
CA ALA A 198 5.68 -4.72 0.60
C ALA A 198 6.80 -4.40 1.60
N VAL A 199 6.83 -5.09 2.76
CA VAL A 199 7.96 -5.02 3.72
C VAL A 199 9.26 -5.38 3.03
N GLU A 200 9.30 -6.52 2.34
CA GLU A 200 10.52 -7.00 1.67
C GLU A 200 10.94 -6.06 0.52
N LEU A 201 9.98 -5.58 -0.28
CA LEU A 201 10.23 -4.60 -1.33
C LEU A 201 10.91 -3.34 -0.76
N VAL A 202 10.35 -2.76 0.31
CA VAL A 202 10.85 -1.53 0.94
C VAL A 202 12.17 -1.75 1.70
N SER A 203 12.41 -2.94 2.24
CA SER A 203 13.66 -3.25 2.94
C SER A 203 14.82 -3.56 2.01
N SER A 204 14.55 -4.20 0.87
CA SER A 204 15.58 -4.83 0.05
C SER A 204 15.83 -4.12 -1.29
N SER A 205 14.89 -3.31 -1.77
CA SER A 205 15.08 -2.55 -3.01
C SER A 205 15.91 -1.28 -2.78
N PHE A 206 16.93 -1.09 -3.62
CA PHE A 206 17.74 0.12 -3.66
C PHE A 206 16.91 1.39 -3.91
N TYR A 207 15.73 1.27 -4.52
CA TYR A 207 14.82 2.39 -4.75
C TYR A 207 14.48 3.12 -3.43
N PHE A 208 14.23 2.37 -2.36
CA PHE A 208 13.78 2.91 -1.07
C PHE A 208 14.93 3.32 -0.14
N ASP A 209 16.20 3.16 -0.52
CA ASP A 209 17.33 3.55 0.32
C ASP A 209 17.32 5.06 0.61
N THR A 210 16.89 5.87 -0.35
CA THR A 210 16.74 7.33 -0.18
C THR A 210 15.66 7.72 0.84
N CYS A 211 14.70 6.82 1.09
CA CYS A 211 13.66 7.01 2.09
C CYS A 211 14.13 6.59 3.50
N ARG A 212 15.16 5.75 3.64
CA ARG A 212 15.58 5.20 4.93
C ARG A 212 16.22 6.27 5.81
N ILE A 213 15.82 6.32 7.08
CA ILE A 213 16.44 7.17 8.11
C ILE A 213 17.36 6.28 8.95
N GLY A 214 18.65 6.63 8.99
CA GLY A 214 19.64 6.04 9.89
C GLY A 214 19.58 6.59 11.31
#